data_AF-A0A2V6JVD4-F1
#
_entry.id   AF-A0A2V6JVD4-F1
#
_cell.length_a   1.000
_cell.length_b   1.000
_cell.length_c   1.000
_cell.angle_alpha   90.00
_cell.angle_beta   90.00
_cell.angle_gamma   90.00
#
_symmetry.space_group_name_H-M   'P 1'
#
loop_
_entity.id
_entity.type
_entity.pdbx_description
1 polymer ?
#
loop_
_entity_poly.entity_id
_entity_poly.type
_entity_poly.pdbx_seq_one_letter_code
_entity_poly.pdbx_strand_id
1 'polypeptide(L)'
;KLNPLTRRQDRANDEIQRLAPKANTSGLRSRLNDLKDVLALLSGLEGRSTQDVDRYLKLVDAVLARKQKFDALLFKDAKGPVTAEQIYVNQKVSDLISKAEMEQNDYRRGKKPNVFFGLQKRYFGMQFGVFTFNTIVLVASTLGLLVLLHWILRKQLEVRRS
;
A
#
# COMPACT_ATOMS: atom_id res chain seq x y z
N LYS A 1 3.22 1.76 -11.02
CA LYS A 1 3.98 0.68 -11.69
C LYS A 1 4.24 -0.39 -10.63
N LEU A 2 3.65 -1.58 -10.73
CA LEU A 2 3.80 -2.59 -9.68
C LEU A 2 5.26 -3.02 -9.55
N ASN A 3 5.66 -3.30 -8.31
CA ASN A 3 6.93 -3.89 -7.95
C ASN A 3 7.17 -5.18 -8.79
N PRO A 4 8.37 -5.38 -9.38
CA PRO A 4 8.71 -6.57 -10.15
C PRO A 4 8.46 -7.91 -9.42
N LEU A 5 8.69 -7.98 -8.12
CA LEU A 5 8.43 -9.16 -7.29
C LEU A 5 6.93 -9.39 -7.12
N THR A 6 6.20 -8.37 -6.63
CA THR A 6 4.75 -8.44 -6.39
C THR A 6 3.99 -8.81 -7.65
N ARG A 7 4.36 -8.23 -8.81
CA ARG A 7 3.73 -8.57 -10.09
C ARG A 7 3.81 -10.07 -10.42
N ARG A 8 4.90 -10.74 -10.05
CA ARG A 8 5.09 -12.18 -10.30
C ARG A 8 4.33 -13.03 -9.31
N GLN A 9 4.30 -12.62 -8.04
CA GLN A 9 3.50 -13.26 -7.00
C GLN A 9 2.00 -13.20 -7.34
N ASP A 10 1.50 -12.03 -7.72
CA ASP A 10 0.11 -11.83 -8.15
C ASP A 10 -0.22 -12.69 -9.36
N ARG A 11 0.66 -12.69 -10.39
CA ARG A 11 0.47 -13.50 -11.58
C ARG A 11 0.41 -15.00 -11.27
N ALA A 12 1.31 -15.50 -10.41
CA ALA A 12 1.32 -16.90 -9.99
C ALA A 12 0.03 -17.23 -9.22
N ASN A 13 -0.37 -16.38 -8.27
CA ASN A 13 -1.57 -16.56 -7.46
C ASN A 13 -2.86 -16.54 -8.30
N ASP A 14 -2.97 -15.61 -9.26
CA ASP A 14 -4.09 -15.53 -10.19
C ASP A 14 -4.21 -16.80 -11.05
N GLU A 15 -3.08 -17.33 -11.55
CA GLU A 15 -3.07 -18.56 -12.33
C GLU A 15 -3.44 -19.78 -11.46
N ILE A 16 -2.96 -19.82 -10.21
CA ILE A 16 -3.35 -20.84 -9.21
C ILE A 16 -4.86 -20.81 -8.97
N GLN A 17 -5.43 -19.64 -8.67
CA GLN A 17 -6.87 -19.51 -8.37
C GLN A 17 -7.74 -19.92 -9.57
N ARG A 18 -7.30 -19.66 -10.79
CA ARG A 18 -7.99 -20.08 -12.02
C ARG A 18 -7.88 -21.59 -12.28
N LEU A 19 -6.73 -22.21 -11.95
CA LEU A 19 -6.45 -23.61 -12.24
C LEU A 19 -6.91 -24.56 -11.14
N ALA A 20 -6.85 -24.15 -9.87
CA ALA A 20 -7.24 -24.96 -8.72
C ALA A 20 -8.61 -25.64 -8.87
N PRO A 21 -9.70 -24.95 -9.27
CA PRO A 21 -11.01 -25.60 -9.43
C PRO A 21 -11.09 -26.54 -10.66
N LYS A 22 -10.14 -26.46 -11.59
CA LYS A 22 -10.13 -27.21 -12.86
C LYS A 22 -9.08 -28.32 -12.89
N ALA A 23 -8.29 -28.50 -11.83
CA ALA A 23 -7.13 -29.39 -11.78
C ALA A 23 -7.53 -30.88 -11.64
N ASN A 24 -8.29 -31.38 -12.60
CA ASN A 24 -8.81 -32.75 -12.63
C ASN A 24 -7.88 -33.71 -13.39
N THR A 25 -7.10 -33.19 -14.34
CA THR A 25 -6.14 -33.96 -15.15
C THR A 25 -4.73 -33.93 -14.55
N SER A 26 -3.95 -35.00 -14.75
CA SER A 26 -2.55 -35.10 -14.27
C SER A 26 -1.67 -33.92 -14.72
N GLY A 27 -1.78 -33.48 -15.97
CA GLY A 27 -1.04 -32.32 -16.49
C GLY A 27 -1.41 -30.99 -15.81
N LEU A 28 -2.70 -30.77 -15.52
CA LEU A 28 -3.17 -29.57 -14.83
C LEU A 28 -2.75 -29.56 -13.35
N ARG A 29 -2.75 -30.73 -12.70
CA ARG A 29 -2.22 -30.89 -11.33
C ARG A 29 -0.73 -30.62 -11.25
N SER A 30 0.05 -31.15 -12.20
CA SER A 30 1.49 -30.86 -12.29
C SER A 30 1.72 -29.35 -12.46
N ARG A 31 0.99 -28.67 -13.35
CA ARG A 31 1.11 -27.23 -13.52
C ARG A 31 0.73 -26.45 -12.26
N LEU A 32 -0.33 -26.87 -11.57
CA LEU A 32 -0.74 -26.25 -10.32
C LEU A 32 0.35 -26.38 -9.24
N ASN A 33 1.01 -27.53 -9.16
CA ASN A 33 2.13 -27.74 -8.24
C ASN A 33 3.31 -26.85 -8.59
N ASP A 34 3.73 -26.82 -9.87
CA ASP A 34 4.81 -25.92 -10.33
C ASP A 34 4.55 -24.46 -9.93
N LEU A 35 3.30 -23.99 -10.05
CA LEU A 35 2.93 -22.63 -9.68
C LEU A 35 2.95 -22.39 -8.17
N LYS A 36 2.53 -23.37 -7.36
CA LYS A 36 2.61 -23.29 -5.89
C LYS A 36 4.07 -23.24 -5.43
N ASP A 37 4.92 -24.05 -6.03
CA ASP A 37 6.35 -24.08 -5.70
C ASP A 37 7.03 -22.77 -6.12
N VAL A 38 6.68 -22.21 -7.28
CA VAL A 38 7.11 -20.87 -7.69
C VAL A 38 6.66 -19.80 -6.69
N LEU A 39 5.41 -19.85 -6.23
CA LEU A 39 4.89 -18.86 -5.27
C LEU A 39 5.64 -18.96 -3.94
N ALA A 40 5.85 -20.18 -3.43
CA ALA A 40 6.62 -20.43 -2.22
C ALA A 40 8.06 -19.91 -2.35
N LEU A 41 8.72 -20.17 -3.48
CA LEU A 41 10.05 -19.64 -3.77
C LEU A 41 10.06 -18.11 -3.82
N LEU A 42 9.12 -17.47 -4.52
CA LEU A 42 9.05 -16.01 -4.63
C LEU A 42 8.84 -15.33 -3.28
N SER A 43 8.07 -15.94 -2.37
CA SER A 43 7.84 -15.43 -1.02
C SER A 43 9.06 -15.48 -0.10
N GLY A 44 10.06 -16.32 -0.42
CA GLY A 44 11.30 -16.44 0.36
C GLY A 44 12.55 -16.28 -0.51
N LEU A 45 12.46 -15.54 -1.61
CA LEU A 45 13.55 -15.49 -2.59
C LEU A 45 14.72 -14.69 -2.04
N GLU A 46 15.87 -15.35 -1.93
CA GLU A 46 17.13 -14.78 -1.47
C GLU A 46 18.26 -15.03 -2.48
N GLY A 47 19.32 -14.25 -2.35
CA GLY A 47 20.52 -14.42 -3.16
C GLY A 47 21.76 -13.86 -2.47
N ARG A 48 22.92 -14.23 -2.99
CA ARG A 48 24.21 -13.69 -2.54
C ARG A 48 24.39 -12.23 -2.96
N SER A 49 23.72 -11.83 -4.04
CA SER A 49 23.75 -10.49 -4.60
C SER A 49 22.41 -10.11 -5.23
N THR A 50 22.23 -8.83 -5.53
CA THR A 50 21.07 -8.32 -6.28
C THR A 50 20.96 -8.93 -7.69
N GLN A 51 22.11 -9.23 -8.32
CA GLN A 51 22.17 -9.86 -9.64
C GLN A 51 21.71 -11.31 -9.60
N ASP A 52 22.05 -12.06 -8.52
CA ASP A 52 21.57 -13.43 -8.35
C ASP A 52 20.05 -13.46 -8.20
N VAL A 53 19.48 -12.54 -7.41
CA VAL A 53 18.03 -12.41 -7.25
C VAL A 53 17.36 -12.09 -8.60
N ASP A 54 17.89 -11.15 -9.38
CA ASP A 54 17.36 -10.84 -10.72
C ASP A 54 17.45 -12.05 -11.68
N ARG A 55 18.55 -12.82 -11.61
CA ARG A 55 18.69 -14.06 -12.38
C ARG A 55 17.61 -15.08 -12.00
N TYR A 56 17.35 -15.28 -10.70
CA TYR A 56 16.31 -16.20 -10.25
C TYR A 56 14.91 -15.73 -10.70
N LEU A 57 14.63 -14.42 -10.65
CA LEU A 57 13.38 -13.87 -11.17
C LEU A 57 13.18 -14.12 -12.67
N LYS A 58 14.24 -14.06 -13.48
CA LYS A 58 14.19 -14.42 -14.91
C LYS A 58 13.90 -15.90 -15.14
N LEU A 59 14.44 -16.79 -14.31
CA LEU A 59 14.10 -18.22 -14.37
C LEU A 59 12.63 -18.47 -14.02
N VAL A 60 12.12 -17.76 -13.01
CA VAL A 60 10.69 -17.79 -12.68
C VAL A 60 9.83 -17.28 -13.84
N ASP A 61 10.27 -16.24 -14.57
CA ASP A 61 9.54 -15.75 -15.74
C ASP A 61 9.37 -16.81 -16.83
N ALA A 62 10.38 -17.66 -17.04
CA ALA A 62 10.27 -18.78 -17.97
C ALA A 62 9.26 -19.84 -17.51
N VAL A 63 9.17 -20.11 -16.20
CA VAL A 63 8.15 -21.00 -15.63
C VAL A 63 6.75 -20.41 -15.77
N LEU A 64 6.59 -19.13 -15.43
CA LEU A 64 5.31 -18.41 -15.56
C LEU A 64 4.87 -18.28 -17.03
N ALA A 65 5.80 -18.20 -17.98
CA ALA A 65 5.55 -18.19 -19.41
C ALA A 65 5.26 -19.59 -20.00
N ARG A 66 5.22 -20.65 -19.18
CA ARG A 66 5.02 -22.04 -19.60
C ARG A 66 6.11 -22.56 -20.55
N LYS A 67 7.29 -21.94 -20.55
CA LYS A 67 8.43 -22.37 -21.37
C LYS A 67 9.20 -23.52 -20.72
N GLN A 68 9.13 -23.62 -19.39
CA GLN A 68 9.78 -24.66 -18.62
C GLN A 68 8.93 -25.05 -17.39
N LYS A 69 9.16 -26.26 -16.88
CA LYS A 69 8.63 -26.68 -15.58
C LYS A 69 9.43 -26.07 -14.43
N PHE A 70 8.85 -26.05 -13.25
CA PHE A 70 9.59 -25.67 -12.06
C PHE A 70 10.65 -26.73 -11.72
N ASP A 71 11.85 -26.29 -11.37
CA ASP A 71 12.93 -27.15 -10.89
C ASP A 71 13.62 -26.47 -9.70
N ALA A 72 13.47 -27.05 -8.52
CA ALA A 72 14.05 -26.55 -7.28
C ALA A 72 15.59 -26.55 -7.30
N LEU A 73 16.22 -27.44 -8.07
CA LEU A 73 17.69 -27.54 -8.14
C LEU A 73 18.32 -26.28 -8.74
N LEU A 74 17.60 -25.59 -9.63
CA LEU A 74 18.04 -24.31 -10.21
C LEU A 74 18.11 -23.18 -9.16
N PHE A 75 17.46 -23.37 -8.01
CA PHE A 75 17.38 -22.41 -6.91
C PHE A 75 18.10 -22.89 -5.65
N LYS A 76 18.89 -23.97 -5.72
CA LYS A 76 19.64 -24.50 -4.56
C LYS A 76 20.54 -23.45 -3.88
N ASP A 77 21.03 -22.49 -4.67
CA ASP A 77 21.90 -21.40 -4.25
C ASP A 77 21.15 -20.11 -3.92
N ALA A 78 19.81 -20.13 -3.96
CA ALA A 78 18.93 -19.00 -3.59
C ALA A 78 18.84 -18.83 -2.07
N LYS A 79 20.00 -18.79 -1.41
CA LYS A 79 20.18 -18.52 0.01
C LYS A 79 21.29 -17.49 0.15
N GLY A 80 21.02 -16.40 0.84
CA GLY A 80 22.02 -15.35 0.99
C GLY A 80 21.49 -14.11 1.71
N PRO A 81 22.38 -13.15 2.01
CA PRO A 81 22.03 -12.01 2.84
C PRO A 81 21.08 -11.01 2.17
N VAL A 82 20.90 -11.10 0.84
CA VAL A 82 20.08 -10.17 0.08
C VAL A 82 18.75 -10.81 -0.27
N THR A 83 17.65 -10.24 0.21
CA THR A 83 16.30 -10.74 -0.08
C THR A 83 15.64 -9.97 -1.22
N ALA A 84 14.80 -10.64 -2.01
CA ALA A 84 14.03 -9.99 -3.07
C ALA A 84 13.08 -8.92 -2.51
N GLU A 85 12.60 -9.11 -1.28
CA GLU A 85 11.82 -8.11 -0.58
C GLU A 85 12.64 -6.86 -0.29
N GLN A 86 13.86 -6.96 0.25
CA GLN A 86 14.71 -5.79 0.49
C GLN A 86 15.00 -4.99 -0.79
N ILE A 87 15.22 -5.68 -1.91
CA ILE A 87 15.57 -5.02 -3.18
C ILE A 87 14.36 -4.32 -3.79
N TYR A 88 13.22 -5.00 -3.84
CA TYR A 88 12.10 -4.56 -4.67
C TYR A 88 10.92 -4.04 -3.88
N VAL A 89 10.74 -4.52 -2.65
CA VAL A 89 9.71 -4.05 -1.71
C VAL A 89 10.36 -3.00 -0.79
N ASN A 90 9.81 -1.78 -0.79
CA ASN A 90 10.28 -0.80 0.18
C ASN A 90 9.77 -1.22 1.57
N GLN A 91 10.61 -1.88 2.36
CA GLN A 91 10.27 -2.41 3.69
C GLN A 91 9.58 -1.35 4.56
N LYS A 92 10.04 -0.10 4.51
CA LYS A 92 9.44 1.01 5.25
C LYS A 92 7.99 1.31 4.83
N VAL A 93 7.66 1.14 3.54
CA VAL A 93 6.29 1.31 3.04
C VAL A 93 5.43 0.12 3.43
N SER A 94 5.96 -1.10 3.32
CA SER A 94 5.24 -2.30 3.78
C SER A 94 4.95 -2.27 5.28
N ASP A 95 5.90 -1.83 6.10
CA ASP A 95 5.71 -1.67 7.54
C ASP A 95 4.64 -0.62 7.85
N LEU A 96 4.61 0.49 7.11
CA LEU A 96 3.57 1.52 7.25
C LEU A 96 2.19 1.00 6.86
N ILE A 97 2.09 0.22 5.79
CA ILE A 97 0.83 -0.40 5.35
C ILE A 97 0.38 -1.46 6.36
N SER A 98 1.26 -2.38 6.76
CA SER A 98 0.95 -3.44 7.73
C SER A 98 0.55 -2.84 9.08
N LYS A 99 1.20 -1.77 9.53
CA LYS A 99 0.80 -1.02 10.72
C LYS A 99 -0.58 -0.38 10.55
N ALA A 100 -0.85 0.23 9.39
CA ALA A 100 -2.17 0.83 9.12
C ALA A 100 -3.28 -0.23 9.04
N GLU A 101 -3.01 -1.40 8.45
CA GLU A 101 -3.93 -2.53 8.40
C GLU A 101 -4.17 -3.11 9.79
N MET A 102 -3.12 -3.29 10.59
CA MET A 102 -3.24 -3.75 11.98
C MET A 102 -4.04 -2.76 12.85
N GLU A 103 -3.84 -1.45 12.68
CA GLU A 103 -4.60 -0.41 13.37
C GLU A 103 -6.06 -0.32 12.90
N GLN A 104 -6.35 -0.61 11.63
CA GLN A 104 -7.72 -0.68 11.11
C GLN A 104 -8.46 -1.97 11.49
N ASN A 105 -7.74 -3.09 11.55
CA ASN A 105 -8.29 -4.44 11.73
C ASN A 105 -8.24 -4.91 13.19
N ASP A 106 -7.85 -4.03 14.13
CA ASP A 106 -8.00 -4.26 15.56
C ASP A 106 -9.50 -4.33 15.95
N TYR A 107 -10.02 -5.55 15.96
CA TYR A 107 -11.39 -5.92 16.33
C TYR A 107 -11.74 -5.62 17.79
N ARG A 108 -10.76 -5.30 18.64
CA ARG A 108 -11.00 -4.87 20.04
C ARG A 108 -11.55 -3.45 20.11
N ARG A 109 -11.52 -2.71 18.99
CA ARG A 109 -12.09 -1.37 18.85
C ARG A 109 -13.32 -1.45 17.96
N GLY A 110 -14.51 -1.29 18.55
CA GLY A 110 -15.80 -1.32 17.84
C GLY A 110 -16.01 -0.23 16.76
N LYS A 111 -15.00 0.61 16.47
CA LYS A 111 -15.02 1.62 15.40
C LYS A 111 -13.65 1.65 14.70
N LYS A 112 -13.67 1.45 13.37
CA LYS A 112 -12.47 1.52 12.50
C LYS A 112 -11.91 2.95 12.51
N PRO A 113 -10.67 3.21 12.97
CA PRO A 113 -10.08 4.53 12.95
C PRO A 113 -9.74 4.95 11.52
N ASN A 114 -10.09 6.19 11.16
CA ASN A 114 -9.81 6.75 9.83
C ASN A 114 -8.34 7.19 9.75
N VAL A 115 -7.48 6.40 9.09
CA VAL A 115 -6.02 6.58 9.06
C VAL A 115 -5.53 7.74 8.18
N PHE A 116 -6.38 8.30 7.30
CA PHE A 116 -6.01 9.45 6.46
C PHE A 116 -6.52 10.79 6.98
N PHE A 117 -7.55 10.77 7.83
CA PHE A 117 -8.14 11.95 8.43
C PHE A 117 -8.27 11.70 9.92
N GLY A 118 -7.20 12.01 10.67
CA GLY A 118 -7.30 12.09 12.13
C GLY A 118 -8.40 13.07 12.50
N LEU A 119 -9.54 12.55 12.95
CA LEU A 119 -10.71 13.33 13.38
C LEU A 119 -10.39 14.31 14.52
N GLN A 120 -9.25 14.13 15.19
CA GLN A 120 -8.78 14.95 16.30
C GLN A 120 -7.27 15.18 16.16
N LYS A 121 -6.87 16.45 16.02
CA LYS A 121 -5.46 16.85 16.20
C LYS A 121 -5.27 17.23 17.67
N ARG A 122 -4.32 16.58 18.34
CA ARG A 122 -3.99 16.85 19.74
C ARG A 122 -2.86 17.86 19.81
N TYR A 123 -3.16 19.09 20.22
CA TYR A 123 -2.17 20.12 20.56
C TYR A 123 -2.31 20.40 22.07
N PHE A 124 -1.17 20.43 22.79
CA PHE A 124 -1.12 20.81 24.21
C PHE A 124 -2.09 20.07 25.14
N GLY A 125 -2.21 18.74 24.99
CA GLY A 125 -2.97 17.90 25.93
C GLY A 125 -4.50 17.98 25.83
N MET A 126 -5.06 19.02 25.20
CA MET A 126 -6.50 19.20 24.96
C MET A 126 -6.93 18.66 23.60
N GLN A 127 -8.06 17.95 23.58
CA GLN A 127 -8.66 17.40 22.37
C GLN A 127 -9.55 18.46 21.71
N PHE A 128 -9.12 19.01 20.58
CA PHE A 128 -9.95 19.90 19.77
C PHE A 128 -10.55 19.13 18.59
N GLY A 129 -11.88 19.10 18.50
CA GLY A 129 -12.58 18.59 17.34
C GLY A 129 -12.26 19.46 16.12
N VAL A 130 -11.76 18.85 15.04
CA VAL A 130 -11.44 19.57 13.79
C VAL A 130 -12.66 20.31 13.24
N PHE A 131 -13.85 19.74 13.43
CA PHE A 131 -15.11 20.39 13.07
C PHE A 131 -15.38 21.67 13.88
N THR A 132 -15.15 21.66 15.19
CA THR A 132 -15.36 22.84 16.05
C THR A 132 -14.39 23.96 15.67
N PHE A 133 -13.13 23.62 15.42
CA PHE A 133 -12.12 24.59 15.01
C PHE A 133 -12.45 25.19 13.64
N ASN A 134 -12.76 24.37 12.63
CA ASN A 134 -13.11 24.86 11.30
C ASN A 134 -14.37 25.73 11.32
N THR A 135 -15.39 25.36 12.11
CA THR A 135 -16.59 26.18 12.28
C THR A 135 -16.27 27.53 12.91
N ILE A 136 -15.42 27.56 13.95
CA ILE A 136 -15.00 28.82 14.60
C ILE A 136 -14.25 29.71 13.61
N VAL A 137 -13.29 29.16 12.87
CA VAL A 137 -12.52 29.91 11.86
C VAL A 137 -13.44 30.45 10.77
N LEU A 138 -14.39 29.64 10.29
CA LEU A 138 -15.32 30.05 9.25
C LEU A 138 -16.25 31.17 9.72
N VAL A 139 -16.81 31.05 10.93
CA VAL A 139 -17.67 32.10 11.53
C VAL A 139 -16.88 33.37 11.79
N ALA A 140 -15.67 33.27 12.38
CA ALA A 140 -14.82 34.42 12.66
C ALA A 140 -14.39 35.14 11.37
N SER A 141 -14.02 34.40 10.33
CA SER A 141 -13.63 34.98 9.04
C SER A 141 -14.80 35.69 8.35
N THR A 142 -15.99 35.10 8.38
CA THR A 142 -17.22 35.71 7.85
C THR A 142 -17.55 37.01 8.59
N LEU A 143 -17.53 36.99 9.92
CA LEU A 143 -17.80 38.20 10.73
C LEU A 143 -16.73 39.28 10.50
N GLY A 144 -15.46 38.90 10.41
CA GLY A 144 -14.36 39.83 10.13
C GLY A 144 -14.53 40.53 8.78
N LEU A 145 -14.89 39.79 7.73
CA LEU A 145 -15.18 40.35 6.42
C LEU A 145 -16.38 41.29 6.44
N LEU A 146 -17.44 40.96 7.18
CA LEU A 146 -18.61 41.84 7.32
C LEU A 146 -18.27 43.14 8.05
N VAL A 147 -17.48 43.10 9.12
CA VAL A 147 -17.01 44.30 9.84
C VAL A 147 -16.12 45.15 8.95
N LEU A 148 -15.19 44.53 8.22
CA LEU A 148 -14.33 45.22 7.27
C LEU A 148 -15.15 45.90 6.17
N LEU A 149 -16.12 45.19 5.59
CA LEU A 149 -17.03 45.73 4.59
C LEU A 149 -17.84 46.90 5.15
N HIS A 150 -18.39 46.76 6.36
CA HIS A 150 -19.13 47.83 7.02
C HIS A 150 -18.26 49.07 7.25
N TRP A 151 -17.01 48.88 7.67
CA TRP A 151 -16.06 49.98 7.86
C TRP A 151 -15.69 50.68 6.55
N ILE A 152 -15.44 49.93 5.48
CA ILE A 152 -15.17 50.47 4.14
C ILE A 152 -16.38 51.26 3.63
N LEU A 153 -17.58 50.69 3.72
CA LEU A 153 -18.82 51.36 3.29
C LEU A 153 -19.06 52.64 4.09
N ARG A 154 -18.84 52.62 5.40
CA ARG A 154 -18.96 53.81 6.25
C ARG A 154 -17.98 54.90 5.83
N LYS A 155 -16.71 54.55 5.59
CA LYS A 155 -15.70 55.50 5.10
C LYS A 155 -16.06 56.09 3.74
N GLN A 156 -16.57 55.27 2.81
CA GLN A 156 -16.96 55.75 1.48
C GLN A 156 -18.20 56.65 1.50
N LEU A 157 -19.16 56.38 2.39
CA LEU A 157 -20.35 57.22 2.56
C LEU A 157 -20.02 58.57 3.21
N GLU A 158 -19.02 58.62 4.09
CA GLU A 158 -18.55 59.84 4.75
C GLU A 158 -17.81 60.76 3.76
N VAL A 159 -17.01 60.18 2.85
CA VAL A 159 -16.29 60.91 1.78
C VAL A 159 -17.24 61.48 0.72
N ARG A 160 -18.38 60.84 0.44
CA ARG A 160 -19.37 61.30 -0.57
C ARG A 160 -20.34 62.36 -0.04
N ARG A 161 -20.30 62.67 1.26
CA ARG A 161 -21.15 63.68 1.92
C ARG A 161 -20.43 65.01 2.18
N SER A 162 -19.12 65.08 1.92
CA SER A 162 -18.34 66.31 1.79
C SER A 162 -18.26 66.74 0.32
#